data_AF-A0A0H4X102-F1
#
_entry.id   AF-A0A0H4X102-F1
#
_cell.length_a   1.000
_cell.length_b   1.000
_cell.length_c   1.000
_cell.angle_alpha   90.00
_cell.angle_beta   90.00
_cell.angle_gamma   90.00
#
_symmetry.space_group_name_H-M   'P 1'
#
loop_
_entity.id
_entity.type
_entity.pdbx_description
1 polymer ?
#
loop_
_entity_poly.entity_id
_entity_poly.type
_entity_poly.pdbx_seq_one_letter_code
_entity_poly.pdbx_strand_id
1 'polypeptide(L)'
;MWMASSLALAACGGLDAETLEDTESPSVTSQAVVSPSTEDADRRIIVYQTTSLQLMRVDNKGTSHLVAQRTGEPEVSPDEKRVVYAKLPDSHLAGDAVRSSDLYVLNVNSGKSDRVTQGFDDSSPIWSPDGRVVLFQSSRRSGVPALWRVKENGKDLVQVTNKGAASQLSSAYIPNPAQGGTLEWDADRRIIVYTTTSLRAGEDGEVRVIAFDRNYDVASASSLGKGFAPEWTERGTVVYSRNEGGRVVTIEARVN
;
A
#
# COMPACT_ATOMS: atom_id res chain seq x y z
N MET A 1 -21.27 -11.11 -31.29
CA MET A 1 -20.59 -11.76 -32.43
C MET A 1 -20.03 -10.66 -33.31
N TRP A 2 -18.81 -10.84 -33.82
CA TRP A 2 -17.91 -9.87 -34.49
C TRP A 2 -17.07 -9.06 -33.50
N MET A 3 -15.84 -9.47 -33.12
CA MET A 3 -14.57 -9.59 -33.89
C MET A 3 -14.25 -8.29 -34.64
N ALA A 4 -13.39 -7.44 -34.08
CA ALA A 4 -11.92 -7.45 -34.18
C ALA A 4 -11.43 -6.67 -35.40
N SER A 5 -10.55 -5.70 -35.19
CA SER A 5 -9.19 -5.73 -35.75
C SER A 5 -8.47 -4.41 -35.52
N SER A 6 -7.26 -4.55 -35.00
CA SER A 6 -6.22 -3.53 -34.88
C SER A 6 -5.69 -3.12 -36.26
N LEU A 7 -5.27 -1.87 -36.39
CA LEU A 7 -4.21 -1.51 -37.32
C LEU A 7 -3.41 -0.34 -36.74
N ALA A 8 -2.11 -0.57 -36.56
CA ALA A 8 -1.11 0.46 -36.40
C ALA A 8 -0.38 0.61 -37.73
N LEU A 9 -0.12 1.84 -38.18
CA LEU A 9 1.05 2.15 -39.01
C LEU A 9 1.43 3.63 -38.85
N ALA A 10 2.73 3.87 -38.74
CA ALA A 10 3.38 5.15 -38.54
C ALA A 10 3.61 5.92 -39.85
N ALA A 11 3.72 7.25 -39.80
CA ALA A 11 4.81 8.04 -40.41
C ALA A 11 4.70 9.56 -40.18
N CYS A 12 5.87 10.14 -39.88
CA CYS A 12 6.38 11.52 -39.91
C CYS A 12 5.56 12.70 -40.50
N GLY A 13 5.60 13.83 -39.77
CA GLY A 13 6.24 15.07 -40.23
C GLY A 13 5.37 16.29 -40.58
N GLY A 14 5.50 17.38 -39.81
CA GLY A 14 5.48 18.78 -40.31
C GLY A 14 4.24 19.67 -40.08
N LEU A 15 4.31 20.50 -39.03
CA LEU A 15 3.90 21.92 -38.90
C LEU A 15 2.58 22.43 -39.56
N ASP A 16 1.56 22.74 -38.75
CA ASP A 16 1.11 24.12 -38.41
C ASP A 16 -0.40 24.22 -38.05
N ALA A 17 -0.65 25.03 -37.02
CA ALA A 17 -1.87 25.78 -36.67
C ALA A 17 -3.17 25.05 -36.26
N GLU A 18 -3.44 25.16 -34.96
CA GLU A 18 -4.73 25.42 -34.29
C GLU A 18 -5.97 24.59 -34.69
N THR A 19 -6.35 23.69 -33.78
CA THR A 19 -7.75 23.45 -33.43
C THR A 19 -7.80 22.99 -31.98
N LEU A 20 -8.35 23.85 -31.12
CA LEU A 20 -8.76 23.50 -29.75
C LEU A 20 -9.93 22.51 -29.89
N GLU A 21 -9.66 21.22 -29.74
CA GLU A 21 -10.69 20.21 -29.60
C GLU A 21 -10.75 19.70 -28.16
N ASP A 22 -11.99 19.36 -27.80
CA ASP A 22 -12.52 19.18 -26.47
C ASP A 22 -11.64 18.35 -25.54
N THR A 23 -11.57 18.86 -24.31
CA THR A 23 -11.18 18.15 -23.10
C THR A 23 -11.67 16.71 -23.14
N GLU A 24 -10.72 15.76 -23.25
CA GLU A 24 -10.95 14.38 -22.85
C GLU A 24 -11.59 14.43 -21.46
N SER A 25 -12.84 13.95 -21.39
CA SER A 25 -13.48 13.67 -20.12
C SER A 25 -12.53 12.72 -19.37
N PRO A 26 -12.06 13.06 -18.15
CA PRO A 26 -11.13 12.20 -17.44
C PRO A 26 -11.81 10.84 -17.29
N SER A 27 -11.17 9.81 -17.84
CA SER A 27 -11.58 8.43 -17.67
C SER A 27 -11.66 8.14 -16.18
N VAL A 28 -12.89 7.95 -15.70
CA VAL A 28 -13.16 7.57 -14.31
C VAL A 28 -12.67 6.13 -14.16
N THR A 29 -11.43 5.97 -13.72
CA THR A 29 -10.97 4.69 -13.18
C THR A 29 -11.47 4.64 -11.73
N SER A 30 -12.70 4.19 -11.53
CA SER A 30 -13.23 3.93 -10.19
C SER A 30 -12.75 2.57 -9.71
N GLN A 31 -11.75 2.55 -8.84
CA GLN A 31 -11.49 1.37 -8.03
C GLN A 31 -12.42 1.45 -6.81
N ALA A 32 -13.48 0.64 -6.79
CA ALA A 32 -14.31 0.48 -5.61
C ALA A 32 -13.46 -0.25 -4.56
N VAL A 33 -13.17 0.41 -3.44
CA VAL A 33 -12.30 -0.17 -2.40
C VAL A 33 -13.10 -1.12 -1.48
N VAL A 34 -14.43 -1.18 -1.61
CA VAL A 34 -15.35 -1.99 -0.78
C VAL A 34 -16.27 -2.83 -1.68
N SER A 35 -16.45 -4.14 -1.41
CA SER A 35 -17.36 -5.04 -2.14
C SER A 35 -18.19 -5.91 -1.18
N PRO A 36 -19.54 -5.90 -1.25
CA PRO A 36 -20.39 -6.27 -0.12
C PRO A 36 -20.64 -7.77 0.10
N SER A 37 -20.97 -8.12 1.35
CA SER A 37 -21.69 -9.34 1.72
C SER A 37 -23.20 -9.20 1.45
N THR A 38 -23.88 -10.32 1.21
CA THR A 38 -25.20 -10.40 0.55
C THR A 38 -26.41 -9.86 1.34
N GLU A 39 -26.25 -9.42 2.59
CA GLU A 39 -27.39 -9.01 3.44
C GLU A 39 -27.67 -7.49 3.49
N ASP A 40 -26.80 -6.61 2.98
CA ASP A 40 -26.90 -5.15 3.20
C ASP A 40 -26.94 -4.30 1.91
N ALA A 41 -27.52 -4.87 0.83
CA ALA A 41 -27.49 -4.28 -0.50
C ALA A 41 -28.13 -2.87 -0.62
N ASP A 42 -28.96 -2.44 0.35
CA ASP A 42 -29.62 -1.13 0.42
C ASP A 42 -28.83 -0.05 1.20
N ARG A 43 -27.64 -0.38 1.74
CA ARG A 43 -26.80 0.53 2.55
C ARG A 43 -25.38 0.69 2.01
N ARG A 44 -25.25 0.88 0.69
CA ARG A 44 -23.95 0.96 0.03
C ARG A 44 -23.28 2.31 0.30
N ILE A 45 -22.20 2.29 1.08
CA ILE A 45 -21.25 3.41 1.15
C ILE A 45 -20.07 3.07 0.26
N ILE A 46 -19.82 3.90 -0.76
CA ILE A 46 -18.71 3.71 -1.69
C ILE A 46 -17.62 4.69 -1.32
N VAL A 47 -16.37 4.21 -1.19
CA VAL A 47 -15.20 5.06 -1.10
C VAL A 47 -14.35 4.85 -2.35
N TYR A 48 -13.96 5.95 -2.99
CA TYR A 48 -13.13 5.92 -4.19
C TYR A 48 -12.20 7.13 -4.25
N GLN A 49 -11.08 6.97 -4.95
CA GLN A 49 -10.14 8.05 -5.21
C GLN A 49 -10.27 8.55 -6.64
N THR A 50 -10.22 9.87 -6.83
CA THR A 50 -10.25 10.50 -8.16
C THR A 50 -8.84 10.68 -8.74
N THR A 51 -8.75 10.91 -10.05
CA THR A 51 -7.49 11.26 -10.73
C THR A 51 -6.86 12.55 -10.20
N SER A 52 -7.67 13.44 -9.62
CA SER A 52 -7.22 14.66 -8.92
C SER A 52 -6.79 14.38 -7.46
N LEU A 53 -6.58 13.12 -7.09
CA LEU A 53 -6.17 12.68 -5.76
C LEU A 53 -7.15 13.08 -4.65
N GLN A 54 -8.45 13.12 -4.96
CA GLN A 54 -9.50 13.36 -3.98
C GLN A 54 -10.08 12.03 -3.50
N LEU A 55 -10.22 11.88 -2.19
CA LEU A 55 -10.95 10.77 -1.60
C LEU A 55 -12.41 11.18 -1.47
N MET A 56 -13.29 10.43 -2.11
CA MET A 56 -14.72 10.66 -2.16
C MET A 56 -15.46 9.54 -1.45
N ARG A 57 -16.58 9.89 -0.82
CA ARG A 57 -17.49 8.96 -0.16
C ARG A 57 -18.90 9.17 -0.68
N VAL A 58 -19.53 8.13 -1.20
CA VAL A 58 -20.96 8.13 -1.56
C VAL A 58 -21.74 7.51 -0.41
N ASP A 59 -22.70 8.22 0.15
CA ASP A 59 -23.56 7.67 1.21
C ASP A 59 -24.67 6.75 0.66
N ASN A 60 -25.45 6.16 1.57
CA ASN A 60 -26.54 5.23 1.21
C ASN A 60 -27.67 5.87 0.40
N LYS A 61 -27.70 7.20 0.28
CA LYS A 61 -28.65 7.94 -0.56
C LYS A 61 -28.08 8.23 -1.95
N GLY A 62 -26.88 7.77 -2.25
CA GLY A 62 -26.16 8.09 -3.48
C GLY A 62 -25.53 9.47 -3.48
N THR A 63 -25.48 10.18 -2.34
CA THR A 63 -24.89 11.52 -2.29
C THR A 63 -23.38 11.43 -2.11
N SER A 64 -22.63 12.06 -3.01
CA SER A 64 -21.17 12.14 -2.94
C SER A 64 -20.71 13.24 -1.99
N HIS A 65 -19.74 12.91 -1.14
CA HIS A 65 -19.12 13.78 -0.16
C HIS A 65 -17.59 13.75 -0.37
N LEU A 66 -16.97 14.93 -0.43
CA LEU A 66 -15.51 15.03 -0.40
C LEU A 66 -15.01 14.72 1.01
N VAL A 67 -14.15 13.71 1.14
CA VAL A 67 -13.49 13.37 2.40
C VAL A 67 -12.21 14.17 2.58
N ALA A 68 -11.33 14.12 1.57
CA ALA A 68 -10.05 14.81 1.61
C ALA A 68 -9.48 15.03 0.20
N GLN A 69 -8.63 16.04 0.06
CA GLN A 69 -7.85 16.30 -1.15
C GLN A 69 -6.38 15.96 -0.91
N ARG A 70 -5.62 15.77 -2.01
CA ARG A 70 -4.18 15.42 -1.97
C ARG A 70 -3.92 14.13 -1.19
N THR A 71 -4.73 13.13 -1.49
CA THR A 71 -4.70 11.82 -0.86
C THR A 71 -3.92 10.81 -1.71
N GLY A 72 -3.55 9.68 -1.13
CA GLY A 72 -2.88 8.58 -1.81
C GLY A 72 -3.13 7.26 -1.09
N GLU A 73 -2.96 6.17 -1.84
CA GLU A 73 -2.87 4.79 -1.30
C GLU A 73 -4.01 4.44 -0.31
N PRO A 74 -5.28 4.66 -0.66
CA PRO A 74 -6.38 4.30 0.22
C PRO A 74 -6.52 2.79 0.34
N GLU A 75 -6.76 2.30 1.55
CA GLU A 75 -6.97 0.89 1.82
C GLU A 75 -8.09 0.70 2.83
N VAL A 76 -9.01 -0.20 2.51
CA VAL A 76 -10.17 -0.53 3.33
C VAL A 76 -9.80 -1.55 4.40
N SER A 77 -10.29 -1.33 5.62
CA SER A 77 -10.11 -2.29 6.70
C SER A 77 -10.87 -3.59 6.41
N PRO A 78 -10.43 -4.75 6.95
CA PRO A 78 -11.09 -6.04 6.71
C PRO A 78 -12.59 -6.08 7.10
N ASP A 79 -13.00 -5.24 8.05
CA ASP A 79 -14.40 -5.11 8.49
C ASP A 79 -15.21 -4.11 7.64
N GLU A 80 -14.62 -3.52 6.60
CA GLU A 80 -15.17 -2.52 5.68
C GLU A 80 -15.64 -1.21 6.33
N LYS A 81 -15.38 -1.01 7.62
CA LYS A 81 -15.88 0.15 8.38
C LYS A 81 -14.94 1.34 8.34
N ARG A 82 -13.69 1.13 7.91
CA ARG A 82 -12.65 2.14 7.91
C ARG A 82 -11.86 2.14 6.60
N VAL A 83 -11.29 3.30 6.29
CA VAL A 83 -10.32 3.45 5.21
C VAL A 83 -9.11 4.18 5.76
N VAL A 84 -7.93 3.58 5.67
CA VAL A 84 -6.67 4.29 5.91
C VAL A 84 -6.22 4.92 4.60
N TYR A 85 -5.64 6.11 4.65
CA TYR A 85 -5.10 6.77 3.48
C TYR A 85 -3.97 7.72 3.86
N ALA A 86 -3.03 7.90 2.94
CA ALA A 86 -2.03 8.95 3.04
C ALA A 86 -2.62 10.28 2.60
N LYS A 87 -2.24 11.38 3.26
CA LYS A 87 -2.64 12.74 2.90
C LYS A 87 -1.46 13.68 3.02
N LEU A 88 -1.27 14.50 1.99
CA LEU A 88 -0.29 15.58 2.01
C LEU A 88 -0.79 16.80 2.79
N PRO A 89 0.14 17.63 3.30
CA PRO A 89 -0.21 18.89 3.95
C PRO A 89 -1.07 19.78 3.04
N ASP A 90 -1.96 20.58 3.63
CA ASP A 90 -2.83 21.44 2.84
C ASP A 90 -2.08 22.57 2.11
N SER A 91 -0.88 22.90 2.60
CA SER A 91 0.05 23.82 1.98
C SER A 91 0.83 23.23 0.80
N HIS A 92 0.71 21.93 0.52
CA HIS A 92 1.39 21.30 -0.60
C HIS A 92 0.79 21.76 -1.93
N LEU A 93 1.63 22.26 -2.82
CA LEU A 93 1.29 22.76 -4.14
C LEU A 93 1.74 21.78 -5.24
N ALA A 94 1.07 21.83 -6.39
CA ALA A 94 1.48 21.05 -7.55
C ALA A 94 2.92 21.42 -7.97
N GLY A 95 3.80 20.42 -8.08
CA GLY A 95 5.22 20.61 -8.36
C GLY A 95 6.12 20.61 -7.13
N ASP A 96 5.55 20.69 -5.92
CA ASP A 96 6.32 20.49 -4.69
C ASP A 96 6.80 19.03 -4.60
N ALA A 97 7.96 18.83 -3.98
CA ALA A 97 8.35 17.48 -3.58
C ALA A 97 7.30 16.91 -2.62
N VAL A 98 6.83 15.69 -2.90
CA VAL A 98 5.92 14.94 -2.01
C VAL A 98 6.64 14.70 -0.70
N ARG A 99 6.26 15.47 0.32
CA ARG A 99 6.89 15.47 1.64
C ARG A 99 5.84 15.69 2.72
N SER A 100 6.16 15.19 3.90
CA SER A 100 5.39 15.34 5.12
C SER A 100 3.99 14.75 5.03
N SER A 101 3.81 13.66 4.27
CA SER A 101 2.56 12.91 4.27
C SER A 101 2.29 12.32 5.65
N ASP A 102 1.02 12.36 6.01
CA ASP A 102 0.44 11.76 7.21
C ASP A 102 -0.53 10.65 6.82
N LEU A 103 -0.75 9.71 7.72
CA LEU A 103 -1.84 8.77 7.61
C LEU A 103 -3.07 9.26 8.37
N TYR A 104 -4.23 9.03 7.77
CA TYR A 104 -5.53 9.27 8.34
C TYR A 104 -6.37 8.01 8.27
N VAL A 105 -7.28 7.83 9.23
CA VAL A 105 -8.28 6.76 9.22
C VAL A 105 -9.67 7.38 9.14
N LEU A 106 -10.35 7.15 8.02
CA LEU A 106 -11.75 7.50 7.79
C LEU A 106 -12.65 6.45 8.44
N ASN A 107 -13.66 6.88 9.19
CA ASN A 107 -14.81 6.06 9.53
C ASN A 107 -15.86 6.16 8.41
N VAL A 108 -16.13 5.03 7.75
CA VAL A 108 -16.99 4.97 6.56
C VAL A 108 -18.43 5.39 6.89
N ASN A 109 -18.95 5.09 8.08
CA ASN A 109 -20.32 5.42 8.44
C ASN A 109 -20.50 6.91 8.76
N SER A 110 -19.61 7.49 9.55
CA SER A 110 -19.71 8.89 9.98
C SER A 110 -19.14 9.89 8.98
N GLY A 111 -18.27 9.43 8.07
CA GLY A 111 -17.53 10.29 7.14
C GLY A 111 -16.41 11.09 7.79
N LYS A 112 -16.10 10.85 9.08
CA LYS A 112 -15.05 11.56 9.81
C LYS A 112 -13.72 10.85 9.69
N SER A 113 -12.65 11.61 9.54
CA SER A 113 -11.27 11.11 9.53
C SER A 113 -10.49 11.59 10.74
N ASP A 114 -9.75 10.67 11.35
CA ASP A 114 -8.79 10.97 12.41
C ASP A 114 -7.37 10.86 11.86
N ARG A 115 -6.51 11.84 12.18
CA ARG A 115 -5.08 11.78 11.85
C ARG A 115 -4.40 10.79 12.79
N VAL A 116 -3.73 9.78 12.24
CA VAL A 116 -3.08 8.72 13.04
C VAL A 116 -1.56 8.80 13.05
N THR A 117 -0.95 9.56 12.13
CA THR A 117 0.50 9.85 12.16
C THR A 117 0.82 11.32 11.93
N GLN A 118 2.07 11.72 12.20
CA GLN A 118 2.50 13.12 12.13
C GLN A 118 3.81 13.36 11.36
N GLY A 119 3.79 13.32 10.03
CA GLY A 119 4.57 14.23 9.17
C GLY A 119 5.95 13.74 8.73
N PHE A 120 6.16 12.43 8.63
CA PHE A 120 7.49 11.85 8.39
C PHE A 120 7.62 11.12 7.05
N ASP A 121 6.93 11.60 6.03
CA ASP A 121 6.78 10.93 4.73
C ASP A 121 6.23 9.51 4.95
N ASP A 122 5.06 9.43 5.61
CA ASP A 122 4.38 8.17 5.91
C ASP A 122 3.55 7.74 4.68
N SER A 123 3.71 6.50 4.25
CA SER A 123 3.12 5.97 3.01
C SER A 123 2.87 4.46 3.06
N SER A 124 2.22 3.96 2.02
CA SER A 124 1.91 2.55 1.75
C SER A 124 1.30 1.85 2.97
N PRO A 125 0.18 2.38 3.51
CA PRO A 125 -0.47 1.78 4.66
C PRO A 125 -1.11 0.43 4.27
N ILE A 126 -0.99 -0.55 5.17
CA ILE A 126 -1.70 -1.83 5.08
C ILE A 126 -2.36 -2.19 6.44
N TRP A 127 -3.61 -2.63 6.44
CA TRP A 127 -4.34 -3.05 7.64
C TRP A 127 -3.91 -4.45 8.06
N SER A 128 -3.80 -4.67 9.37
CA SER A 128 -3.76 -6.04 9.89
C SER A 128 -5.06 -6.79 9.56
N PRO A 129 -5.02 -8.13 9.46
CA PRO A 129 -6.21 -8.93 9.14
C PRO A 129 -7.38 -8.76 10.12
N ASP A 130 -7.10 -8.37 11.36
CA ASP A 130 -8.12 -8.06 12.38
C ASP A 130 -8.54 -6.58 12.42
N GLY A 131 -7.96 -5.73 11.57
CA GLY A 131 -8.24 -4.29 11.49
C GLY A 131 -7.83 -3.49 12.73
N ARG A 132 -6.93 -3.99 13.58
CA ARG A 132 -6.50 -3.32 14.82
C ARG A 132 -5.24 -2.47 14.67
N VAL A 133 -4.41 -2.74 13.67
CA VAL A 133 -3.22 -1.94 13.41
C VAL A 133 -3.08 -1.64 11.93
N VAL A 134 -2.40 -0.55 11.63
CA VAL A 134 -1.92 -0.20 10.30
C VAL A 134 -0.40 -0.34 10.32
N LEU A 135 0.15 -1.14 9.41
CA LEU A 135 1.56 -1.09 9.05
C LEU A 135 1.78 -0.07 7.95
N PHE A 136 2.90 0.63 7.96
CA PHE A 136 3.21 1.63 6.95
C PHE A 136 4.71 1.90 6.85
N GLN A 137 5.14 2.42 5.71
CA GLN A 137 6.52 2.88 5.50
C GLN A 137 6.67 4.33 5.96
N SER A 138 7.78 4.64 6.62
CA SER A 138 8.15 6.01 6.98
C SER A 138 9.60 6.25 6.61
N SER A 139 9.86 7.29 5.82
CA SER A 139 11.21 7.56 5.31
C SER A 139 12.07 8.38 6.26
N ARG A 140 11.45 9.17 7.15
CA ARG A 140 12.17 10.17 7.95
C ARG A 140 12.06 10.01 9.46
N ARG A 141 11.06 9.28 9.96
CA ARG A 141 10.72 9.24 11.39
C ARG A 141 11.88 8.78 12.27
N SER A 142 12.66 7.81 11.81
CA SER A 142 13.86 7.28 12.47
C SER A 142 15.18 7.79 11.88
N GLY A 143 15.13 8.74 10.94
CA GLY A 143 16.30 9.16 10.14
C GLY A 143 16.75 8.16 9.05
N VAL A 144 16.17 6.96 9.04
CA VAL A 144 16.30 5.95 7.98
C VAL A 144 14.91 5.41 7.63
N PRO A 145 14.67 4.99 6.37
CA PRO A 145 13.43 4.33 5.99
C PRO A 145 13.18 3.09 6.84
N ALA A 146 11.97 2.97 7.37
CA ALA A 146 11.57 1.86 8.22
C ALA A 146 10.08 1.56 8.03
N LEU A 147 9.70 0.33 8.34
CA LEU A 147 8.32 -0.08 8.55
C LEU A 147 7.94 0.30 9.98
N TRP A 148 6.74 0.81 10.14
CA TRP A 148 6.15 1.19 11.42
C TRP A 148 4.78 0.57 11.56
N ARG A 149 4.33 0.40 12.80
CA ARG A 149 2.93 0.08 13.12
C ARG A 149 2.32 1.17 13.96
N VAL A 150 1.02 1.38 13.80
CA VAL A 150 0.20 2.24 14.65
C VAL A 150 -1.17 1.61 14.84
N LYS A 151 -1.79 1.81 16.01
CA LYS A 151 -3.19 1.42 16.21
C LYS A 151 -4.11 2.29 15.35
N GLU A 152 -5.30 1.78 15.07
CA GLU A 152 -6.34 2.45 14.30
C GLU A 152 -6.71 3.85 14.83
N ASN A 153 -6.44 4.09 16.12
CA ASN A 153 -6.71 5.34 16.84
C ASN A 153 -5.48 6.25 16.97
N GLY A 154 -4.36 5.94 16.29
CA GLY A 154 -3.13 6.72 16.30
C GLY A 154 -2.20 6.47 17.50
N LYS A 155 -2.58 5.60 18.44
CA LYS A 155 -1.74 5.25 19.60
C LYS A 155 -0.76 4.12 19.27
N ASP A 156 0.20 3.91 20.18
CA ASP A 156 1.13 2.77 20.13
C ASP A 156 1.93 2.71 18.83
N LEU A 157 2.45 3.88 18.45
CA LEU A 157 3.31 4.05 17.28
C LEU A 157 4.68 3.41 17.57
N VAL A 158 5.02 2.37 16.81
CA VAL A 158 6.22 1.55 17.05
C VAL A 158 6.93 1.28 15.73
N GLN A 159 8.24 1.53 15.70
CA GLN A 159 9.10 1.12 14.59
C GLN A 159 9.10 -0.42 14.52
N VAL A 160 9.20 -1.03 13.34
CA VAL A 160 9.23 -2.49 13.16
C VAL A 160 10.58 -2.93 12.60
N THR A 161 11.01 -2.32 11.50
CA THR A 161 12.29 -2.62 10.84
C THR A 161 13.31 -1.51 11.08
N ASN A 162 14.59 -1.78 10.81
CA ASN A 162 15.69 -0.84 10.98
C ASN A 162 15.84 -0.26 12.41
N LYS A 163 15.29 -0.93 13.43
CA LYS A 163 15.55 -0.58 14.83
C LYS A 163 17.03 -0.68 15.13
N GLY A 164 17.62 0.38 15.67
CA GLY A 164 19.04 0.40 16.02
C GLY A 164 19.95 0.15 14.81
N ALA A 165 19.59 0.65 13.62
CA ALA A 165 20.32 0.45 12.37
C ALA A 165 21.81 0.84 12.41
N ALA A 166 22.30 1.49 13.46
CA ALA A 166 23.74 1.65 13.71
C ALA A 166 24.47 0.31 13.97
N SER A 167 23.77 -0.77 14.35
CA SER A 167 24.34 -2.12 14.58
C SER A 167 23.75 -3.17 13.61
N GLN A 168 23.85 -2.93 12.30
CA GLN A 168 23.30 -3.83 11.25
C GLN A 168 23.83 -5.27 11.29
N LEU A 169 24.92 -5.53 12.03
CA LEU A 169 25.52 -6.86 12.20
C LEU A 169 24.83 -7.72 13.26
N SER A 170 23.85 -7.18 13.97
CA SER A 170 23.06 -7.94 14.95
C SER A 170 22.13 -8.93 14.24
N SER A 171 22.07 -10.17 14.71
CA SER A 171 21.08 -11.15 14.25
C SER A 171 19.63 -10.74 14.56
N ALA A 172 19.43 -9.77 15.45
CA ALA A 172 18.13 -9.17 15.75
C ALA A 172 17.75 -8.03 14.79
N TYR A 173 18.65 -7.62 13.90
CA TYR A 173 18.36 -6.58 12.91
C TYR A 173 17.36 -7.08 11.87
N ILE A 174 16.31 -6.30 11.65
CA ILE A 174 15.27 -6.59 10.67
C ILE A 174 15.38 -5.54 9.57
N PRO A 175 15.79 -5.91 8.35
CA PRO A 175 15.94 -4.95 7.25
C PRO A 175 14.58 -4.44 6.77
N ASN A 176 14.55 -3.19 6.34
CA ASN A 176 13.36 -2.57 5.77
C ASN A 176 12.94 -3.22 4.43
N PRO A 177 11.63 -3.28 4.12
CA PRO A 177 11.19 -3.63 2.78
C PRO A 177 11.76 -2.70 1.72
N ALA A 178 11.88 -3.21 0.50
CA ALA A 178 12.18 -2.39 -0.66
C ALA A 178 11.10 -1.32 -0.86
N GLN A 179 11.51 -0.13 -1.28
CA GLN A 179 10.56 0.92 -1.63
C GLN A 179 9.74 0.46 -2.84
N GLY A 180 8.41 0.50 -2.72
CA GLY A 180 7.50 -0.01 -3.75
C GLY A 180 7.51 -1.52 -3.94
N GLY A 181 8.18 -2.28 -3.04
CA GLY A 181 8.14 -3.74 -3.05
C GLY A 181 6.86 -4.30 -2.39
N THR A 182 6.56 -5.57 -2.67
CA THR A 182 5.43 -6.27 -2.05
C THR A 182 5.58 -6.36 -0.54
N LEU A 183 4.51 -6.02 0.17
CA LEU A 183 4.33 -6.19 1.61
C LEU A 183 2.90 -6.69 1.84
N GLU A 184 2.75 -7.92 2.32
CA GLU A 184 1.45 -8.58 2.39
C GLU A 184 1.27 -9.31 3.72
N TRP A 185 0.09 -9.17 4.33
CA TRP A 185 -0.32 -9.99 5.46
C TRP A 185 -0.79 -11.37 5.01
N ASP A 186 -0.48 -12.39 5.79
CA ASP A 186 -1.23 -13.63 5.76
C ASP A 186 -2.66 -13.34 6.24
N ALA A 187 -3.68 -13.78 5.48
CA ALA A 187 -5.07 -13.40 5.73
C ALA A 187 -5.62 -13.86 7.09
N ASP A 188 -5.06 -14.92 7.69
CA ASP A 188 -5.54 -15.50 8.94
C ASP A 188 -4.55 -15.35 10.10
N ARG A 189 -3.33 -14.90 9.80
CA ARG A 189 -2.24 -14.84 10.77
C ARG A 189 -1.64 -13.44 10.83
N ARG A 190 -1.09 -13.11 11.99
CA ARG A 190 -0.31 -11.87 12.15
C ARG A 190 1.11 -12.07 11.64
N ILE A 191 1.26 -12.43 10.38
CA ILE A 191 2.55 -12.62 9.72
C ILE A 191 2.51 -11.79 8.44
N ILE A 192 3.57 -11.03 8.19
CA ILE A 192 3.78 -10.39 6.90
C ILE A 192 4.89 -11.08 6.12
N VAL A 193 4.80 -11.00 4.80
CA VAL A 193 5.89 -11.30 3.88
C VAL A 193 6.27 -10.04 3.11
N TYR A 194 7.57 -9.88 2.83
CA TYR A 194 8.06 -8.79 2.01
C TYR A 194 9.43 -9.09 1.39
N THR A 195 9.84 -8.24 0.45
CA THR A 195 11.19 -8.30 -0.16
C THR A 195 12.03 -7.09 0.28
N THR A 196 13.32 -7.31 0.56
CA THR A 196 14.29 -6.24 0.83
C THR A 196 14.94 -5.71 -0.46
N THR A 197 15.51 -4.52 -0.43
CA THR A 197 16.34 -4.03 -1.55
C THR A 197 17.65 -4.80 -1.61
N SER A 198 18.03 -5.27 -2.80
CA SER A 198 19.39 -5.76 -3.04
C SER A 198 20.40 -4.63 -3.06
N LEU A 199 21.53 -4.81 -2.39
CA LEU A 199 22.65 -3.85 -2.41
C LEU A 199 23.49 -3.95 -3.69
N ARG A 200 23.25 -4.96 -4.53
CA ARG A 200 23.97 -5.19 -5.78
C ARG A 200 23.00 -5.11 -6.95
N ALA A 201 23.29 -4.23 -7.89
CA ALA A 201 22.48 -4.05 -9.08
C ALA A 201 22.34 -5.37 -9.85
N GLY A 202 21.11 -5.75 -10.18
CA GLY A 202 20.80 -6.99 -10.91
C GLY A 202 20.80 -8.27 -10.06
N GLU A 203 21.05 -8.19 -8.75
CA GLU A 203 20.81 -9.32 -7.84
C GLU A 203 19.43 -9.22 -7.19
N ASP A 204 18.87 -10.38 -6.86
CA ASP A 204 17.65 -10.47 -6.06
C ASP A 204 17.84 -9.86 -4.67
N GLY A 205 16.74 -9.29 -4.16
CA GLY A 205 16.60 -8.97 -2.76
C GLY A 205 16.49 -10.24 -1.89
N GLU A 206 16.07 -10.04 -0.66
CA GLU A 206 15.77 -11.13 0.25
C GLU A 206 14.29 -11.14 0.58
N VAL A 207 13.65 -12.29 0.40
CA VAL A 207 12.27 -12.54 0.85
C VAL A 207 12.32 -12.87 2.33
N ARG A 208 11.52 -12.14 3.12
CA ARG A 208 11.50 -12.23 4.57
C ARG A 208 10.08 -12.29 5.09
N VAL A 209 9.94 -12.87 6.27
CA VAL A 209 8.70 -12.86 7.04
C VAL A 209 8.92 -12.25 8.41
N ILE A 210 7.92 -11.55 8.92
CA ILE A 210 7.85 -11.07 10.30
C ILE A 210 6.55 -11.58 10.92
N ALA A 211 6.67 -12.32 12.01
CA ALA A 211 5.53 -12.76 12.81
C ALA A 211 5.34 -11.83 14.01
N PHE A 212 4.09 -11.52 14.31
CA PHE A 212 3.71 -10.65 15.41
C PHE A 212 2.89 -11.36 16.48
N ASP A 213 3.13 -10.99 17.74
CA ASP A 213 2.36 -11.47 18.89
C ASP A 213 0.97 -10.82 18.98
N ARG A 214 0.23 -11.09 20.06
CA ARG A 214 -1.14 -10.57 20.25
C ARG A 214 -1.24 -9.06 20.41
N ASN A 215 -0.12 -8.40 20.71
CA ASN A 215 -0.02 -6.95 20.87
C ASN A 215 0.60 -6.28 19.64
N TYR A 216 0.85 -7.05 18.58
CA TYR A 216 1.57 -6.63 17.38
C TYR A 216 3.06 -6.30 17.62
N ASP A 217 3.65 -6.80 18.70
CA ASP A 217 5.09 -6.77 18.86
C ASP A 217 5.74 -7.87 18.01
N VAL A 218 6.94 -7.60 17.49
CA VAL A 218 7.66 -8.57 16.67
C VAL A 218 8.03 -9.77 17.54
N ALA A 219 7.43 -10.92 17.23
CA ALA A 219 7.71 -12.19 17.89
C ALA A 219 8.90 -12.90 17.24
N SER A 220 8.97 -12.87 15.91
CA SER A 220 10.10 -13.40 15.15
C SER A 220 10.22 -12.70 13.79
N ALA A 221 11.42 -12.74 13.22
CA ALA A 221 11.69 -12.31 11.87
C ALA A 221 12.74 -13.22 11.25
N SER A 222 12.48 -13.71 10.04
CA SER A 222 13.37 -14.67 9.37
C SER A 222 13.43 -14.44 7.88
N SER A 223 14.54 -14.85 7.29
CA SER A 223 14.71 -14.92 5.84
C SER A 223 14.12 -16.23 5.32
N LEU A 224 13.43 -16.15 4.18
CA LEU A 224 13.07 -17.33 3.37
C LEU A 224 14.11 -17.59 2.28
N GLY A 225 14.90 -16.58 1.91
CA GLY A 225 16.01 -16.68 0.96
C GLY A 225 16.06 -15.53 -0.03
N LYS A 226 17.02 -15.58 -0.97
CA LYS A 226 17.10 -14.61 -2.06
C LYS A 226 15.92 -14.78 -3.02
N GLY A 227 15.29 -13.67 -3.40
CA GLY A 227 14.18 -13.67 -4.35
C GLY A 227 13.41 -12.36 -4.38
N PHE A 228 12.26 -12.38 -5.03
CA PHE A 228 11.36 -11.24 -5.22
C PHE A 228 9.92 -11.70 -5.47
N ALA A 229 9.00 -10.73 -5.46
CA ALA A 229 7.56 -10.91 -5.68
C ALA A 229 6.96 -12.07 -4.85
N PRO A 230 7.13 -12.05 -3.51
CA PRO A 230 6.52 -13.06 -2.66
C PRO A 230 5.03 -12.83 -2.57
N GLU A 231 4.28 -13.93 -2.58
CA GLU A 231 2.84 -13.94 -2.40
C GLU A 231 2.46 -15.06 -1.44
N TRP A 232 1.43 -14.82 -0.61
CA TRP A 232 0.85 -15.88 0.19
C TRP A 232 -0.01 -16.82 -0.66
N THR A 233 0.15 -18.11 -0.44
CA THR A 233 -0.79 -19.15 -0.88
C THR A 233 -1.56 -19.70 0.30
N GLU A 234 -2.55 -20.55 0.02
CA GLU A 234 -3.34 -21.20 1.05
C GLU A 234 -2.46 -21.88 2.12
N ARG A 235 -2.90 -21.81 3.37
CA ARG A 235 -2.32 -22.53 4.52
C ARG A 235 -0.94 -22.05 4.98
N GLY A 236 -0.51 -20.84 4.64
CA GLY A 236 0.73 -20.24 5.19
C GLY A 236 1.99 -20.64 4.44
N THR A 237 1.86 -20.93 3.15
CA THR A 237 3.01 -21.11 2.27
C THR A 237 3.22 -19.81 1.50
N VAL A 238 4.47 -19.35 1.43
CA VAL A 238 4.88 -18.23 0.59
C VAL A 238 5.45 -18.79 -0.71
N VAL A 239 5.01 -18.24 -1.83
CA VAL A 239 5.56 -18.56 -3.15
C VAL A 239 6.32 -17.36 -3.70
N TYR A 240 7.53 -17.67 -4.14
CA TYR A 240 8.65 -16.83 -4.50
C TYR A 240 9.16 -16.84 -5.94
N SER A 241 9.62 -15.74 -6.53
CA SER A 241 10.52 -15.81 -7.70
C SER A 241 11.99 -15.62 -7.31
N ARG A 242 12.90 -16.33 -7.97
CA ARG A 242 14.35 -16.17 -7.78
C ARG A 242 15.11 -16.30 -9.10
N ASN A 243 16.12 -15.46 -9.29
CA ASN A 243 17.06 -15.54 -10.39
C ASN A 243 18.17 -16.59 -10.10
N GLU A 244 18.29 -17.57 -10.99
CA GLU A 244 19.34 -18.60 -10.99
C GLU A 244 20.00 -18.67 -12.37
N GLY A 245 21.23 -18.12 -12.49
CA GLY A 245 22.01 -18.22 -13.72
C GLY A 245 21.33 -17.66 -14.97
N GLY A 246 20.55 -16.58 -14.82
CA GLY A 246 19.79 -15.94 -15.91
C GLY A 246 18.41 -16.54 -16.19
N ARG A 247 17.94 -17.47 -15.36
CA ARG A 247 16.57 -18.00 -15.38
C ARG A 247 15.82 -17.61 -14.11
N VAL A 248 14.51 -17.39 -14.23
CA VAL A 248 13.63 -17.22 -13.08
C VAL A 248 13.06 -18.59 -12.70
N VAL A 249 13.19 -18.96 -11.43
CA VAL A 249 12.60 -20.17 -10.84
C VAL A 249 11.61 -19.79 -9.76
N THR A 250 10.60 -20.64 -9.54
CA THR A 250 9.63 -20.50 -8.46
C THR A 250 10.09 -21.26 -7.23
N ILE A 251 10.04 -20.62 -6.07
CA ILE A 251 10.37 -21.20 -4.77
C ILE A 251 9.11 -21.27 -3.92
N GLU A 252 8.87 -22.39 -3.25
CA GLU A 252 7.79 -22.53 -2.27
C GLU A 252 8.40 -22.71 -0.88
N ALA A 253 7.98 -21.87 0.06
CA ALA A 253 8.48 -21.87 1.43
C ALA A 253 7.31 -21.90 2.41
N ARG A 254 7.23 -22.96 3.22
CA ARG A 254 6.21 -23.07 4.26
C ARG A 254 6.60 -22.25 5.48
N VAL A 255 5.67 -21.41 5.95
CA VAL A 255 5.82 -20.57 7.14
C VAL A 255 4.93 -21.16 8.23
N ASN A 256 5.50 -21.43 9.40
CA ASN A 256 4.81 -22.01 10.54
C ASN A 256 4.58 -20.98 11.64
#